data_AF-A0A536CUM8-F1
#
_entry.id   AF-A0A536CUM8-F1
#
_cell.length_a   1.000
_cell.length_b   1.000
_cell.length_c   1.000
_cell.angle_alpha   90.00
_cell.angle_beta   90.00
_cell.angle_gamma   90.00
#
_symmetry.space_group_name_H-M   'P 1'
#
loop_
_entity.id
_entity.type
_entity.pdbx_description
1 polymer ?
#
loop_
_entity_poly.entity_id
_entity_poly.type
_entity_poly.pdbx_seq_one_letter_code
_entity_poly.pdbx_strand_id
1 'polypeptide(L)'
;MDGSGGVRAGQRAFRAERGRRDGVLPQGGRPMSGGTFDGWKGDFRGFFLGLKANNSKAYFDAHRKQYEVEIKAPMAALLAELEPDYGPARLARPNRDIRFATDKSPYKTNIYADARGGGYVALDAEGLVAAGGRYMLDAPQLARYR
;
A
#
# COMPACT_ATOMS: atom_id res chain seq x y z
N MET A 1 -20.63 -52.08 64.21
CA MET A 1 -19.46 -51.22 64.40
C MET A 1 -19.37 -50.33 63.16
N ASP A 2 -20.12 -49.21 63.16
CA ASP A 2 -19.59 -47.86 63.47
C ASP A 2 -18.41 -47.48 62.54
N GLY A 3 -18.34 -46.34 61.89
CA GLY A 3 -19.09 -45.10 61.88
C GLY A 3 -18.13 -44.05 61.29
N SER A 4 -18.64 -43.21 60.40
CA SER A 4 -18.30 -41.77 60.30
C SER A 4 -16.90 -41.31 59.86
N GLY A 5 -16.90 -40.39 58.89
CA GLY A 5 -15.87 -39.35 58.67
C GLY A 5 -15.25 -39.46 57.28
N GLY A 6 -15.17 -38.43 56.44
CA GLY A 6 -15.46 -37.02 56.60
C GLY A 6 -15.12 -36.27 55.30
N VAL A 7 -15.99 -35.33 54.96
CA VAL A 7 -15.83 -34.04 54.25
C VAL A 7 -14.48 -33.70 53.57
N ARG A 8 -14.55 -33.30 52.28
CA ARG A 8 -14.05 -32.04 51.65
C ARG A 8 -13.75 -32.29 50.15
N ALA A 9 -14.51 -31.72 49.22
CA ALA A 9 -14.36 -30.36 48.68
C ALA A 9 -13.05 -30.16 47.91
N GLY A 10 -13.14 -29.94 46.59
CA GLY A 10 -11.97 -29.57 45.79
C GLY A 10 -12.20 -29.65 44.28
N GLN A 11 -13.00 -28.73 43.76
CA GLN A 11 -13.11 -28.43 42.33
C GLN A 11 -11.71 -28.14 41.75
N ARG A 12 -11.40 -28.65 40.56
CA ARG A 12 -10.34 -28.10 39.72
C ARG A 12 -10.90 -27.81 38.33
N ALA A 13 -11.51 -26.63 38.24
CA ALA A 13 -11.72 -25.96 36.97
C ALA A 13 -10.36 -25.63 36.35
N PHE A 14 -10.12 -26.14 35.14
CA PHE A 14 -9.01 -25.70 34.30
C PHE A 14 -9.25 -24.25 33.90
N ARG A 15 -8.53 -23.35 34.57
CA ARG A 15 -8.42 -21.93 34.21
C ARG A 15 -7.57 -21.82 32.95
N ALA A 16 -8.20 -21.53 31.81
CA ALA A 16 -7.51 -21.08 30.61
C ALA A 16 -7.10 -19.60 30.80
N GLU A 17 -5.84 -19.37 31.13
CA GLU A 17 -5.23 -18.04 31.07
C GLU A 17 -5.04 -17.64 29.60
N ARG A 18 -5.88 -16.71 29.13
CA ARG A 18 -5.61 -15.92 27.92
C ARG A 18 -4.47 -14.96 28.24
N GLY A 19 -3.23 -15.39 28.00
CA GLY A 19 -2.08 -14.50 27.93
C GLY A 19 -2.27 -13.52 26.76
N ARG A 20 -2.51 -12.25 27.07
CA ARG A 20 -2.34 -11.15 26.13
C ARG A 20 -0.87 -11.14 25.72
N ARG A 21 -0.59 -11.49 24.47
CA ARG A 21 0.71 -11.22 23.85
C ARG A 21 0.62 -9.80 23.31
N ASP A 22 1.13 -8.84 24.09
CA ASP A 22 1.49 -7.52 23.60
C ASP A 22 2.70 -7.67 22.67
N GLY A 23 2.42 -8.06 21.43
CA GLY A 23 3.39 -8.09 20.35
C GLY A 23 3.59 -6.68 19.82
N VAL A 24 4.54 -5.95 20.42
CA VAL A 24 5.14 -4.77 19.80
C VAL A 24 5.69 -5.18 18.44
N LEU A 25 5.07 -4.71 17.37
CA LEU A 25 5.57 -4.85 16.01
C LEU A 25 6.90 -4.07 15.92
N PRO A 26 7.98 -4.66 15.37
CA PRO A 26 9.21 -3.93 15.17
C PRO A 26 9.01 -2.80 14.15
N GLN A 27 9.48 -1.64 14.58
CA GLN A 27 9.57 -0.35 13.91
C GLN A 27 10.01 -0.43 12.45
N GLY A 28 9.33 0.36 11.62
CA GLY A 28 9.91 1.12 10.50
C GLY A 28 10.87 0.38 9.58
N GLY A 29 10.34 -0.11 8.45
CA GLY A 29 11.19 -0.26 7.27
C GLY A 29 11.88 1.07 7.00
N ARG A 30 13.22 1.07 7.02
CA ARG A 30 14.02 2.26 6.69
C ARG A 30 13.54 2.80 5.34
N PRO A 31 13.33 4.13 5.19
CA PRO A 31 13.12 4.68 3.86
C PRO A 31 14.35 4.33 3.02
N MET A 32 14.11 3.64 1.90
CA MET A 32 15.09 3.56 0.82
C MET A 32 15.45 5.01 0.51
N SER A 33 16.69 5.40 0.78
CA SER A 33 17.23 6.75 0.63
C SER A 33 16.66 7.42 -0.62
N GLY A 34 15.60 8.19 -0.42
CA GLY A 34 14.94 8.96 -1.45
C GLY A 34 15.81 10.16 -1.71
N GLY A 35 16.50 10.15 -2.85
CA GLY A 35 17.03 11.40 -3.38
C GLY A 35 15.88 12.38 -3.58
N THR A 36 16.21 13.67 -3.61
CA THR A 36 15.28 14.75 -3.98
C THR A 36 14.52 14.40 -5.26
N PHE A 37 13.24 14.71 -5.29
CA PHE A 37 12.41 14.55 -6.47
C PHE A 37 12.76 15.64 -7.50
N ASP A 38 13.48 15.24 -8.54
CA ASP A 38 13.84 16.13 -9.65
C ASP A 38 12.93 15.96 -10.89
N GLY A 39 11.76 15.34 -10.73
CA GLY A 39 10.89 15.00 -11.85
C GLY A 39 11.20 13.67 -12.57
N TRP A 40 10.36 13.33 -13.54
CA TRP A 40 10.57 12.20 -14.44
C TRP A 40 11.40 12.65 -15.64
N LYS A 41 12.71 12.33 -15.64
CA LYS A 41 13.66 12.73 -16.69
C LYS A 41 13.81 11.69 -17.82
N GLY A 42 13.37 10.46 -17.58
CA GLY A 42 13.44 9.35 -18.55
C GLY A 42 12.24 9.28 -19.49
N ASP A 43 12.22 8.29 -20.36
CA ASP A 43 11.15 8.10 -21.35
C ASP A 43 10.00 7.24 -20.79
N PHE A 44 9.30 7.78 -19.79
CA PHE A 44 8.14 7.10 -19.22
C PHE A 44 6.99 6.98 -20.25
N ARG A 45 6.87 7.96 -21.16
CA ARG A 45 5.83 7.98 -22.19
C ARG A 45 6.03 6.83 -23.17
N GLY A 46 7.24 6.65 -23.69
CA GLY A 46 7.59 5.53 -24.56
C GLY A 46 7.39 4.19 -23.87
N PHE A 47 7.77 4.06 -22.59
CA PHE A 47 7.50 2.84 -21.82
C PHE A 47 6.00 2.49 -21.80
N PHE A 48 5.13 3.44 -21.44
CA PHE A 48 3.70 3.18 -21.33
C PHE A 48 3.02 2.98 -22.69
N LEU A 49 3.45 3.71 -23.73
CA LEU A 49 2.96 3.49 -25.10
C LEU A 49 3.35 2.10 -25.62
N GLY A 50 4.60 1.68 -25.44
CA GLY A 50 5.04 0.34 -25.81
C GLY A 50 4.36 -0.75 -25.00
N LEU A 51 4.11 -0.52 -23.69
CA LEU A 51 3.36 -1.45 -22.85
C LEU A 51 1.90 -1.57 -23.28
N LYS A 52 1.29 -0.45 -23.72
CA LYS A 52 -0.07 -0.44 -24.28
C LYS A 52 -0.14 -1.22 -25.60
N ALA A 53 0.90 -1.14 -26.43
CA ALA A 53 1.01 -1.89 -27.68
C ALA A 53 1.32 -3.40 -27.46
N ASN A 54 2.11 -3.73 -26.43
CA ASN A 54 2.52 -5.09 -26.09
C ASN A 54 2.47 -5.32 -24.58
N ASN A 55 1.27 -5.60 -24.05
CA ASN A 55 1.08 -5.86 -22.62
C ASN A 55 1.41 -7.32 -22.27
N SER A 56 2.70 -7.65 -22.30
CA SER A 56 3.20 -9.00 -22.02
C SER A 56 4.31 -9.00 -20.98
N LYS A 57 4.52 -10.15 -20.34
CA LYS A 57 5.63 -10.35 -19.40
C LYS A 57 6.99 -10.14 -20.08
N ALA A 58 7.13 -10.59 -21.32
CA ALA A 58 8.37 -10.43 -22.10
C ALA A 58 8.71 -8.96 -22.31
N TYR A 59 7.73 -8.13 -22.70
CA TYR A 59 7.94 -6.69 -22.83
C TYR A 59 8.33 -6.06 -21.49
N PHE A 60 7.58 -6.36 -20.43
CA PHE A 60 7.83 -5.76 -19.12
C PHE A 60 9.21 -6.15 -18.56
N ASP A 61 9.62 -7.40 -18.73
CA ASP A 61 10.94 -7.88 -18.28
C ASP A 61 12.07 -7.22 -19.07
N ALA A 62 11.92 -7.07 -20.39
CA ALA A 62 12.89 -6.38 -21.24
C ALA A 62 13.07 -4.89 -20.85
N HIS A 63 12.01 -4.25 -20.36
CA HIS A 63 12.00 -2.84 -19.96
C HIS A 63 11.99 -2.65 -18.43
N ARG A 64 12.29 -3.70 -17.66
CA ARG A 64 12.20 -3.68 -16.19
C ARG A 64 13.09 -2.61 -15.57
N LYS A 65 14.32 -2.48 -16.07
CA LYS A 65 15.27 -1.46 -15.60
C LYS A 65 14.74 -0.05 -15.84
N GLN A 66 14.15 0.20 -17.02
CA GLN A 66 13.50 1.47 -17.34
C GLN A 66 12.36 1.76 -16.36
N TYR A 67 11.47 0.79 -16.13
CA TYR A 67 10.39 0.94 -15.16
C TYR A 67 10.90 1.25 -13.74
N GLU A 68 11.92 0.53 -13.28
CA GLU A 68 12.45 0.68 -11.92
C GLU A 68 13.16 2.03 -11.72
N VAL A 69 13.99 2.43 -12.67
CA VAL A 69 14.84 3.63 -12.55
C VAL A 69 14.12 4.90 -13.00
N GLU A 70 13.41 4.86 -14.12
CA GLU A 70 12.86 6.07 -14.74
C GLU A 70 11.44 6.38 -14.31
N ILE A 71 10.69 5.40 -13.80
CA ILE A 71 9.26 5.56 -13.46
C ILE A 71 9.04 5.39 -11.96
N LYS A 72 9.44 4.23 -11.42
CA LYS A 72 9.18 3.88 -10.01
C LYS A 72 10.05 4.66 -9.05
N ALA A 73 11.34 4.84 -9.32
CA ALA A 73 12.23 5.58 -8.41
C ALA A 73 11.83 7.06 -8.26
N PRO A 74 11.52 7.83 -9.33
CA PRO A 74 11.05 9.21 -9.17
C PRO A 74 9.69 9.29 -8.48
N MET A 75 8.79 8.33 -8.74
CA MET A 75 7.53 8.23 -7.98
C MET A 75 7.81 8.01 -6.49
N ALA A 76 8.73 7.14 -6.12
CA ALA A 76 9.09 6.91 -4.72
C ALA A 76 9.72 8.15 -4.07
N ALA A 77 10.57 8.89 -4.79
CA ALA A 77 11.14 10.15 -4.33
C ALA A 77 10.05 11.21 -4.07
N LEU A 78 9.11 11.39 -5.02
CA LEU A 78 7.97 12.30 -4.84
C LEU A 78 7.15 11.94 -3.59
N LEU A 79 6.85 10.65 -3.40
CA LEU A 79 6.07 10.21 -2.24
C LEU A 79 6.80 10.42 -0.91
N ALA A 80 8.13 10.30 -0.90
CA ALA A 80 8.93 10.57 0.29
C ALA A 80 8.91 12.07 0.66
N GLU A 81 8.95 12.97 -0.32
CA GLU A 81 8.85 14.41 -0.08
C GLU A 81 7.46 14.84 0.40
N LEU A 82 6.40 14.16 -0.07
CA LEU A 82 5.01 14.44 0.32
C LEU A 82 4.59 13.78 1.64
N GLU A 83 5.38 12.85 2.17
CA GLU A 83 5.06 12.12 3.40
C GLU A 83 4.80 13.01 4.62
N PRO A 84 5.54 14.12 4.88
CA PRO A 84 5.26 15.00 6.01
C PRO A 84 3.86 15.63 5.98
N ASP A 85 3.33 15.93 4.79
CA ASP A 85 2.06 16.66 4.63
C ASP A 85 0.87 15.71 4.46
N TYR A 86 1.07 14.60 3.73
CA TYR A 86 -0.01 13.67 3.38
C TYR A 86 0.06 12.34 4.14
N GLY A 87 1.10 12.13 4.95
CA GLY A 87 1.37 10.86 5.62
C GLY A 87 1.84 9.78 4.65
N PRO A 88 2.00 8.54 5.15
CA PRO A 88 2.54 7.44 4.35
C PRO A 88 1.64 7.13 3.14
N ALA A 89 2.28 6.98 1.99
CA ALA A 89 1.63 6.62 0.74
C ALA A 89 1.80 5.15 0.37
N ARG A 90 0.76 4.59 -0.25
CA ARG A 90 0.74 3.23 -0.76
C ARG A 90 0.94 3.25 -2.27
N LEU A 91 2.13 2.85 -2.71
CA LEU A 91 2.43 2.70 -4.13
C LEU A 91 1.80 1.41 -4.68
N ALA A 92 1.03 1.53 -5.77
CA ALA A 92 0.40 0.38 -6.39
C ALA A 92 1.41 -0.51 -7.12
N ARG A 93 1.22 -1.83 -7.03
CA ARG A 93 1.98 -2.80 -7.83
C ARG A 93 1.66 -2.64 -9.33
N PRO A 94 2.62 -2.92 -10.24
CA PRO A 94 2.39 -2.85 -11.69
C PRO A 94 1.40 -3.91 -12.19
N ASN A 95 1.33 -5.07 -11.54
CA ASN A 95 0.44 -6.15 -11.96
C ASN A 95 -1.05 -5.81 -11.76
N ARG A 96 -1.86 -6.15 -12.76
CA ARG A 96 -3.33 -6.09 -12.71
C ARG A 96 -3.88 -7.35 -12.05
N ASP A 97 -4.94 -7.22 -11.24
CA ASP A 97 -5.71 -8.37 -10.80
C ASP A 97 -6.70 -8.75 -11.91
N ILE A 98 -6.49 -9.89 -12.55
CA ILE A 98 -7.21 -10.32 -13.76
C ILE A 98 -8.26 -11.41 -13.51
N ARG A 99 -8.42 -11.88 -12.26
CA ARG A 99 -9.30 -13.02 -11.95
C ARG A 99 -10.74 -12.78 -12.41
N PHE A 100 -11.20 -11.54 -12.24
CA PHE A 100 -12.57 -11.12 -12.56
C PHE A 100 -12.64 -9.98 -13.58
N ALA A 101 -11.49 -9.55 -14.13
CA ALA A 101 -11.46 -8.47 -15.12
C ALA A 101 -11.79 -8.98 -16.53
N THR A 102 -12.56 -8.22 -17.30
CA THR A 102 -12.75 -8.47 -18.75
C THR A 102 -11.44 -8.29 -19.50
N ASP A 103 -10.69 -7.25 -19.15
CA ASP A 103 -9.32 -7.05 -19.63
C ASP A 103 -8.36 -8.02 -18.92
N LYS A 104 -7.75 -8.91 -19.69
CA LYS A 104 -6.79 -9.92 -19.22
C LYS A 104 -5.33 -9.47 -19.31
N SER A 105 -5.07 -8.20 -19.61
CA SER A 105 -3.73 -7.64 -19.67
C SER A 105 -3.02 -7.76 -18.30
N PRO A 106 -1.81 -8.34 -18.22
CA PRO A 106 -1.13 -8.65 -16.96
C PRO A 106 -0.64 -7.41 -16.20
N TYR A 107 -0.39 -6.29 -16.89
CA TYR A 107 0.14 -5.06 -16.32
C TYR A 107 -0.80 -3.87 -16.49
N LYS A 108 -0.72 -2.94 -15.54
CA LYS A 108 -1.34 -1.61 -15.65
C LYS A 108 -0.52 -0.74 -16.60
N THR A 109 -1.20 0.11 -17.36
CA THR A 109 -0.58 1.13 -18.23
C THR A 109 -0.39 2.45 -17.51
N ASN A 110 -0.39 2.42 -16.18
CA ASN A 110 -0.12 3.55 -15.31
C ASN A 110 0.58 3.08 -14.02
N ILE A 111 1.25 4.01 -13.34
CA ILE A 111 1.70 3.87 -11.95
C ILE A 111 0.92 4.87 -11.10
N TYR A 112 0.47 4.48 -9.92
CA TYR A 112 -0.26 5.39 -9.04
C TYR A 112 -0.02 5.08 -7.56
N ALA A 113 -0.24 6.07 -6.73
CA ALA A 113 -0.18 5.97 -5.28
C ALA A 113 -1.29 6.79 -4.62
N ASP A 114 -1.71 6.33 -3.46
CA ASP A 114 -2.65 7.02 -2.58
C ASP A 114 -2.01 7.22 -1.20
N ALA A 115 -2.16 8.41 -0.63
CA ALA A 115 -1.67 8.76 0.70
C ALA A 115 -2.82 8.80 1.70
N ARG A 116 -2.56 8.30 2.91
CA ARG A 116 -3.58 8.18 3.98
C ARG A 116 -4.24 9.53 4.33
N GLY A 117 -3.50 10.64 4.21
CA GLY A 117 -3.99 11.99 4.44
C GLY A 117 -4.93 12.54 3.35
N GLY A 118 -5.17 11.79 2.27
CA GLY A 118 -6.09 12.18 1.21
C GLY A 118 -5.42 12.73 -0.05
N GLY A 119 -4.30 12.14 -0.47
CA GLY A 119 -3.61 12.47 -1.72
C GLY A 119 -3.65 11.31 -2.72
N TYR A 120 -3.76 11.61 -4.01
CA TYR A 120 -3.67 10.65 -5.11
C TYR A 120 -2.75 11.22 -6.18
N VAL A 121 -1.85 10.38 -6.70
CA VAL A 121 -1.02 10.70 -7.85
C VAL A 121 -1.00 9.51 -8.79
N ALA A 122 -1.10 9.77 -10.09
CA ALA A 122 -0.98 8.78 -11.15
C ALA A 122 -0.18 9.32 -12.32
N LEU A 123 0.61 8.46 -12.95
CA LEU A 123 1.39 8.76 -14.15
C LEU A 123 1.15 7.66 -15.20
N ASP A 124 0.91 8.08 -16.44
CA ASP A 124 0.81 7.22 -17.60
C ASP A 124 1.44 7.87 -18.87
N ALA A 125 1.08 7.37 -20.05
CA ALA A 125 1.57 7.90 -21.33
C ALA A 125 1.01 9.29 -21.70
N GLU A 126 -0.10 9.70 -21.07
CA GLU A 126 -0.78 10.97 -21.34
C GLU A 126 -0.28 12.05 -20.40
N GLY A 127 0.04 11.70 -19.16
CA GLY A 127 0.75 12.59 -18.24
C GLY A 127 0.55 12.24 -16.78
N LEU A 128 0.73 13.26 -15.95
CA LEU A 128 0.59 13.20 -14.50
C LEU A 128 -0.80 13.72 -14.10
N VAL A 129 -1.50 12.96 -13.26
CA VAL A 129 -2.71 13.39 -12.57
C VAL A 129 -2.43 13.41 -11.08
N ALA A 130 -2.76 14.52 -10.42
CA ALA A 130 -2.73 14.65 -8.97
C ALA A 130 -4.09 15.12 -8.47
N ALA A 131 -4.58 14.52 -7.38
CA ALA A 131 -5.84 14.89 -6.75
C ALA A 131 -5.68 14.85 -5.23
N GLY A 132 -6.42 15.73 -4.54
CA GLY A 132 -6.48 15.79 -3.09
C GLY A 132 -7.93 15.74 -2.61
N GLY A 133 -8.17 15.14 -1.46
CA GLY A 133 -9.49 15.08 -0.84
C GLY A 133 -9.61 14.01 0.22
N ARG A 134 -10.61 14.13 1.08
CA ARG A 134 -10.91 13.10 2.08
C ARG A 134 -11.99 12.15 1.57
N TYR A 135 -11.65 10.87 1.51
CA TYR A 135 -12.62 9.81 1.33
C TYR A 135 -13.37 9.59 2.64
N MET A 136 -14.67 9.90 2.67
CA MET A 136 -15.57 9.81 3.83
C MET A 136 -15.14 10.69 5.02
N LEU A 137 -15.66 11.92 5.09
CA LEU A 137 -15.56 12.77 6.27
C LEU A 137 -16.43 12.18 7.39
N ASP A 138 -15.88 12.04 8.61
CA ASP A 138 -16.70 11.67 9.78
C ASP A 138 -17.69 12.81 10.14
N ALA A 139 -18.73 12.50 10.93
CA ALA A 139 -19.75 13.49 11.27
C ALA A 139 -19.18 14.79 11.89
N PRO A 140 -18.20 14.74 12.82
CA PRO A 140 -17.51 15.94 13.29
C PRO A 140 -16.77 16.73 12.21
N GLN A 141 -16.15 16.06 11.23
CA GLN A 141 -15.47 16.70 10.11
C GLN A 141 -16.45 17.35 9.14
N LEU A 142 -17.56 16.67 8.82
CA LEU A 142 -18.64 17.24 8.00
C LEU A 142 -19.26 18.48 8.64
N ALA A 143 -19.45 18.46 9.96
CA ALA A 143 -20.00 19.60 10.70
C ALA A 143 -19.08 20.83 10.69
N ARG A 144 -17.75 20.65 10.59
CA ARG A 144 -16.80 21.77 10.46
C ARG A 144 -16.65 22.28 9.02
N TYR A 145 -17.04 21.48 8.04
CA TYR A 145 -16.91 21.81 6.63
C TYR A 145 -18.11 22.60 6.08
N ARG A 146 -19.25 22.55 6.78
CA ARG A 146 -20.52 23.20 6.39
C ARG A 146 -20.78 24.45 7.21
#